data_AF-A0A3D8IY57-F1
#
_entry.id   AF-A0A3D8IY57-F1
#
_cell.length_a   1.000
_cell.length_b   1.000
_cell.length_c   1.000
_cell.angle_alpha   90.00
_cell.angle_beta   90.00
_cell.angle_gamma   90.00
#
_symmetry.space_group_name_H-M   'P 1'
#
loop_
_entity.id
_entity.type
_entity.pdbx_description
1 polymer ?
#
loop_
_entity_poly.entity_id
_entity_poly.type
_entity_poly.pdbx_seq_one_letter_code
_entity_poly.pdbx_strand_id
1 'polypeptide(L)'
;MDSHKLEQCVCLEEILSLADFERQVVKLISMQMQNLDIFESYKKGKISSREINLCGYYCNLETLIITPYSGVIGNVDLYLKEECVGGSLLFFESGILKFIEAYFWEENDFFLHFKDNEIMKSPHKNFIKSDNPLPSIRETK
;
A
#
# COMPACT_ATOMS: atom_id res chain seq x y z
N MET A 1 -2.53 26.55 -11.65
CA MET A 1 -2.73 25.42 -10.71
C MET A 1 -2.28 25.92 -9.35
N ASP A 2 -3.16 25.92 -8.35
CA ASP A 2 -2.85 26.50 -7.04
C ASP A 2 -1.82 25.65 -6.29
N SER A 3 -0.67 26.25 -6.00
CA SER A 3 0.47 25.61 -5.32
C SER A 3 0.10 25.03 -3.94
N HIS A 4 -0.96 25.52 -3.31
CA HIS A 4 -1.43 25.04 -2.01
C HIS A 4 -2.15 23.68 -2.08
N LYS A 5 -2.67 23.25 -3.23
CA LYS A 5 -3.28 21.91 -3.37
C LYS A 5 -2.24 20.79 -3.45
N LEU A 6 -1.03 21.08 -3.94
CA LEU A 6 0.04 20.11 -4.07
C LEU A 6 0.68 19.70 -2.73
N GLU A 7 0.56 20.54 -1.69
CA GLU A 7 1.17 20.24 -0.39
C GLU A 7 0.44 19.14 0.41
N GLN A 8 -0.73 18.68 -0.07
CA GLN A 8 -1.57 17.69 0.62
C GLN A 8 -2.02 16.52 -0.27
N CYS A 9 -1.27 16.22 -1.32
CA CYS A 9 -1.54 15.07 -2.20
C CYS A 9 -0.41 14.04 -2.16
N VAL A 10 -0.69 12.84 -2.65
CA VAL A 10 0.33 11.83 -2.95
C VAL A 10 0.57 11.80 -4.45
N CYS A 11 1.80 12.11 -4.87
CA CYS A 11 2.25 11.93 -6.24
C CYS A 11 2.66 10.47 -6.45
N LEU A 12 1.87 9.72 -7.24
CA LEU A 12 2.08 8.28 -7.45
C LEU A 12 3.41 7.97 -8.17
N GLU A 13 3.92 8.90 -8.96
CA GLU A 13 5.21 8.77 -9.67
C GLU A 13 6.42 8.85 -8.73
N GLU A 14 6.25 9.41 -7.53
CA GLU A 14 7.30 9.56 -6.52
C GLU A 14 7.32 8.42 -5.50
N ILE A 15 6.33 7.52 -5.53
CA ILE A 15 6.22 6.41 -4.60
C ILE A 15 7.29 5.35 -4.88
N LEU A 16 8.06 5.01 -3.86
CA LEU A 16 9.16 4.04 -3.97
C LEU A 16 8.73 2.60 -3.67
N SER A 17 7.68 2.43 -2.85
CA SER A 17 7.13 1.12 -2.48
C SER A 17 5.69 1.23 -1.96
N LEU A 18 4.96 0.12 -1.84
CA LEU A 18 3.63 0.12 -1.21
C LEU A 18 3.71 0.58 0.26
N ALA A 19 4.79 0.24 0.96
CA ALA A 19 5.02 0.71 2.33
C ALA A 19 5.31 2.22 2.39
N ASP A 20 5.98 2.76 1.38
CA ASP A 20 6.19 4.21 1.25
C ASP A 20 4.87 4.94 0.98
N PHE A 21 4.04 4.41 0.06
CA PHE A 21 2.69 4.91 -0.19
C PHE A 21 1.85 4.99 1.09
N GLU A 22 1.71 3.87 1.80
CA GLU A 22 0.97 3.80 3.06
C GLU A 22 1.46 4.84 4.08
N ARG A 23 2.78 4.92 4.26
CA ARG A 23 3.41 5.87 5.18
C ARG A 23 3.09 7.31 4.80
N GLN A 24 3.14 7.65 3.52
CA GLN A 24 2.84 9.01 3.05
C GLN A 24 1.37 9.36 3.28
N VAL A 25 0.43 8.47 2.92
CA VAL A 25 -1.01 8.66 3.17
C VAL A 25 -1.28 8.90 4.65
N VAL A 26 -0.82 8.01 5.52
CA VAL A 26 -1.09 8.12 6.97
C VAL A 26 -0.47 9.40 7.53
N LYS A 27 0.74 9.75 7.12
CA LYS A 27 1.41 10.98 7.57
C LYS A 27 0.62 12.23 7.17
N LEU A 28 0.18 12.32 5.91
CA LEU A 28 -0.59 13.45 5.40
C LEU A 28 -1.92 13.59 6.14
N ILE A 29 -2.67 12.50 6.32
CA ILE A 29 -3.93 12.51 7.07
C ILE A 29 -3.68 12.89 8.53
N SER A 30 -2.62 12.39 9.15
CA SER A 30 -2.25 12.78 10.52
C SER A 30 -1.99 14.27 10.67
N MET A 31 -1.34 14.88 9.67
CA MET A 31 -1.07 16.32 9.63
C MET A 31 -2.36 17.12 9.41
N GLN A 32 -3.23 16.70 8.47
CA GLN A 32 -4.53 17.32 8.21
C GLN A 32 -5.43 17.30 9.46
N MET A 33 -5.44 16.17 10.17
CA MET A 33 -6.22 15.97 11.40
C MET A 33 -5.56 16.60 12.64
N GLN A 34 -4.37 17.19 12.49
CA GLN A 34 -3.56 17.73 13.60
C GLN A 34 -3.34 16.72 14.74
N ASN A 35 -3.23 15.45 14.39
CA ASN A 35 -3.07 14.36 15.35
C ASN A 35 -1.99 13.38 14.87
N LEU A 36 -0.78 13.57 15.39
CA LEU A 36 0.37 12.73 15.08
C LEU A 36 0.30 11.32 15.70
N ASP A 37 -0.59 11.09 16.68
CA ASP A 37 -0.77 9.76 17.25
C ASP A 37 -1.28 8.77 16.22
N ILE A 38 -2.01 9.22 15.18
CA ILE A 38 -2.38 8.39 14.03
C ILE A 38 -1.12 7.82 13.35
N PHE A 39 -0.14 8.67 13.04
CA PHE A 39 1.09 8.25 12.39
C PHE A 39 1.97 7.37 13.30
N GLU A 40 2.06 7.72 14.59
CA GLU A 40 2.77 6.89 15.57
C GLU A 40 2.10 5.53 15.76
N SER A 41 0.77 5.48 15.70
CA SER A 41 -0.04 4.25 15.76
C SER A 41 0.27 3.34 14.57
N TYR A 42 0.29 3.89 13.35
CA TYR A 42 0.64 3.16 12.13
C TYR A 42 2.06 2.58 12.18
N LYS A 43 3.06 3.34 12.61
CA LYS A 43 4.46 2.86 12.70
C LYS A 43 4.62 1.64 13.61
N LYS A 44 3.75 1.47 14.60
CA LYS A 44 3.71 0.33 15.53
C LYS A 44 2.68 -0.73 15.12
N GLY A 45 1.95 -0.47 14.04
CA GLY A 45 0.93 -1.37 13.53
C GLY A 45 1.52 -2.58 12.85
N LYS A 46 0.73 -3.65 12.80
CA LYS A 46 1.06 -4.88 12.09
C LYS A 46 0.16 -4.99 10.86
N ILE A 47 0.78 -4.99 9.68
CA ILE A 47 0.09 -5.24 8.41
C ILE A 47 -0.25 -6.72 8.32
N SER A 48 -1.52 -7.03 8.08
CA SER A 48 -2.03 -8.39 7.94
C SER A 48 -2.09 -8.83 6.48
N SER A 49 -2.55 -7.95 5.58
CA SER A 49 -2.63 -8.24 4.14
C SER A 49 -2.60 -6.97 3.30
N ARG A 50 -2.30 -7.16 2.01
CA ARG A 50 -2.41 -6.15 0.97
C ARG A 50 -3.19 -6.73 -0.20
N GLU A 51 -4.20 -6.01 -0.65
CA GLU A 51 -5.07 -6.40 -1.76
C GLU A 51 -5.04 -5.31 -2.82
N ILE A 52 -4.96 -5.72 -4.08
CA ILE A 52 -4.94 -4.82 -5.24
C ILE A 52 -5.90 -5.37 -6.27
N ASN A 53 -6.73 -4.49 -6.81
CA ASN A 53 -7.61 -4.76 -7.94
C ASN A 53 -7.73 -3.50 -8.82
N LEU A 54 -8.56 -3.55 -9.86
CA LEU A 54 -8.76 -2.42 -10.77
C LEU A 54 -9.41 -1.19 -10.12
N CYS A 55 -10.08 -1.36 -8.97
CA CYS A 55 -10.70 -0.28 -8.22
C CYS A 55 -9.70 0.41 -7.27
N GLY A 56 -8.54 -0.21 -7.01
CA GLY A 56 -7.47 0.41 -6.22
C GLY A 56 -6.71 -0.57 -5.30
N TYR A 57 -6.39 -0.07 -4.11
CA TYR A 57 -5.49 -0.72 -3.15
C TYR A 57 -6.05 -0.70 -1.73
N TYR A 58 -5.94 -1.84 -1.05
CA TYR A 58 -6.33 -2.01 0.34
C TYR A 58 -5.18 -2.59 1.15
N CYS A 59 -4.79 -1.89 2.22
CA CYS A 59 -3.85 -2.39 3.22
C CYS A 59 -4.61 -2.65 4.51
N ASN A 60 -4.70 -3.92 4.91
CA ASN A 60 -5.27 -4.30 6.19
C ASN A 60 -4.16 -4.31 7.24
N LEU A 61 -4.42 -3.67 8.37
CA LEU A 61 -3.48 -3.58 9.48
C LEU A 61 -4.22 -3.49 10.81
N GLU A 62 -3.50 -3.73 11.89
CA GLU A 62 -4.00 -3.43 13.23
C GLU A 62 -2.96 -2.64 13.98
N THR A 63 -3.37 -1.50 14.52
CA THR A 63 -2.51 -0.68 15.36
C THR A 63 -2.76 -0.91 16.85
N LEU A 64 -1.78 -0.56 17.67
CA LEU A 64 -1.82 -0.76 19.12
C LEU A 64 -2.27 0.49 19.89
N ILE A 65 -2.13 1.67 19.27
CA ILE A 65 -2.51 2.94 19.89
C ILE A 65 -3.95 3.24 19.51
N ILE A 66 -4.81 3.33 20.54
CA ILE A 66 -6.21 3.71 20.42
C ILE A 66 -6.28 5.23 20.28
N THR A 67 -6.91 5.68 19.20
CA THR A 67 -7.18 7.09 18.91
C THR A 67 -8.64 7.43 19.23
N PRO A 68 -9.04 8.71 19.33
CA PRO A 68 -10.45 9.07 19.52
C PRO A 68 -11.31 8.88 18.25
N TYR A 69 -10.74 8.40 17.14
CA TYR A 69 -11.42 8.32 15.85
C TYR A 69 -12.12 6.98 15.65
N SER A 70 -13.23 7.01 14.91
CA SER A 70 -13.97 5.83 14.47
C SER A 70 -14.61 6.12 13.12
N GLY A 71 -14.70 5.11 12.26
CA GLY A 71 -15.15 5.26 10.88
C GLY A 71 -14.04 5.70 9.93
N VAL A 72 -14.45 6.15 8.75
CA VAL A 72 -13.56 6.69 7.71
C VAL A 72 -13.10 8.09 8.12
N ILE A 73 -11.78 8.32 8.07
CA ILE A 73 -11.18 9.64 8.32
C ILE A 73 -10.14 10.01 7.25
N GLY A 74 -10.02 11.32 7.04
CA GLY A 74 -9.08 11.89 6.08
C GLY A 74 -9.45 11.62 4.63
N ASN A 75 -8.88 12.44 3.75
CA ASN A 75 -8.84 12.17 2.33
C ASN A 75 -7.60 12.84 1.76
N VAL A 76 -6.79 12.07 1.04
CA VAL A 76 -5.60 12.55 0.35
C VAL A 76 -5.77 12.26 -1.13
N ASP A 77 -5.72 13.32 -1.94
CA ASP A 77 -5.80 13.21 -3.38
C ASP A 77 -4.59 12.44 -3.93
N LEU A 78 -4.84 11.54 -4.89
CA LEU A 78 -3.81 10.79 -5.60
C LEU A 78 -3.59 11.41 -6.97
N TYR A 79 -2.35 11.79 -7.26
CA TYR A 79 -1.97 12.40 -8.51
C TYR A 79 -1.09 11.48 -9.36
N LEU A 80 -1.36 11.44 -10.66
CA LEU A 80 -0.58 10.73 -11.67
C LEU A 80 -0.49 11.64 -12.90
N LYS A 81 0.72 11.94 -13.39
CA LYS A 81 0.94 12.83 -14.55
C LYS A 81 0.23 14.18 -14.42
N GLU A 82 0.33 14.79 -13.23
CA GLU A 82 -0.31 16.08 -12.88
C GLU A 82 -1.86 16.06 -12.83
N GLU A 83 -2.51 14.90 -12.98
CA GLU A 83 -3.96 14.74 -12.87
C GLU A 83 -4.36 14.06 -11.56
N CYS A 84 -5.43 14.54 -10.92
CA CYS A 84 -6.02 13.86 -9.76
C CYS A 84 -6.82 12.65 -10.25
N VAL A 85 -6.31 11.45 -9.96
CA VAL A 85 -6.86 10.17 -10.43
C VAL A 85 -7.65 9.42 -9.37
N GLY A 86 -7.59 9.86 -8.11
CA GLY A 86 -8.25 9.16 -7.02
C GLY A 86 -8.03 9.80 -5.66
N GLY A 87 -8.31 9.02 -4.61
CA GLY A 87 -8.11 9.43 -3.23
C GLY A 87 -7.67 8.27 -2.34
N SER A 88 -7.19 8.60 -1.15
CA SER A 88 -6.89 7.61 -0.12
C SER A 88 -7.37 8.07 1.25
N LEU A 89 -7.86 7.11 2.04
CA LEU A 89 -8.49 7.31 3.33
C LEU A 89 -8.01 6.27 4.35
N LEU A 90 -8.27 6.57 5.63
CA LEU A 90 -8.04 5.65 6.74
C LEU A 90 -9.36 5.22 7.34
N PHE A 91 -9.46 3.96 7.77
CA PHE A 91 -10.62 3.50 8.54
C PHE A 91 -10.22 3.04 9.94
N PHE A 92 -10.96 3.56 10.91
CA PHE A 92 -10.79 3.24 12.32
C PHE A 92 -11.98 2.45 12.84
N GLU A 93 -11.71 1.39 13.58
CA GLU A 93 -12.71 0.65 14.34
C GLU A 93 -12.38 0.78 15.82
N SER A 94 -13.25 1.44 16.60
CA SER A 94 -13.04 1.65 18.04
C SER A 94 -11.67 2.27 18.38
N GLY A 95 -11.23 3.26 17.60
CA GLY A 95 -9.94 3.93 17.79
C GLY A 95 -8.73 3.21 17.20
N ILE A 96 -8.90 1.99 16.68
CA ILE A 96 -7.83 1.19 16.06
C ILE A 96 -7.84 1.40 14.55
N LEU A 97 -6.72 1.77 13.96
CA LEU A 97 -6.58 1.86 12.50
C LEU A 97 -6.61 0.43 11.92
N LYS A 98 -7.61 0.15 11.09
CA LYS A 98 -7.91 -1.17 10.52
C LYS A 98 -7.52 -1.31 9.06
N PHE A 99 -7.70 -0.26 8.27
CA PHE A 99 -7.25 -0.28 6.89
C PHE A 99 -6.87 1.10 6.35
N ILE A 100 -6.00 1.06 5.34
CA ILE A 100 -5.72 2.15 4.42
C ILE A 100 -6.34 1.73 3.09
N GLU A 101 -7.21 2.57 2.56
CA GLU A 101 -7.85 2.35 1.26
C GLU A 101 -7.39 3.45 0.30
N ALA A 102 -7.08 3.06 -0.92
CA ALA A 102 -6.83 3.95 -2.04
C ALA A 102 -7.76 3.52 -3.17
N TYR A 103 -8.46 4.49 -3.75
CA TYR A 103 -9.44 4.25 -4.81
C TYR A 103 -9.16 5.20 -5.97
N PHE A 104 -9.53 4.77 -7.17
CA PHE A 104 -9.47 5.60 -8.37
C PHE A 104 -10.87 6.04 -8.82
N TRP A 105 -10.96 7.21 -9.45
CA TRP A 105 -12.22 7.71 -10.01
C TRP A 105 -12.67 6.88 -11.22
N GLU A 106 -11.71 6.37 -11.98
CA GLU A 106 -11.88 5.51 -13.15
C GLU A 106 -11.00 4.25 -12.99
N GLU A 107 -11.29 3.19 -13.75
CA GLU A 107 -10.46 1.98 -13.73
C GLU A 107 -8.99 2.32 -14.05
N ASN A 108 -8.09 1.91 -13.16
CA ASN A 108 -6.67 2.24 -13.29
C ASN A 108 -5.81 1.10 -12.72
N ASP A 109 -4.84 0.65 -13.50
CA ASP A 109 -3.99 -0.52 -13.21
C ASP A 109 -2.66 -0.16 -12.53
N PHE A 110 -2.48 1.10 -12.09
CA PHE A 110 -1.24 1.59 -11.50
C PHE A 110 -0.73 0.66 -10.40
N PHE A 111 -1.55 0.32 -9.41
CA PHE A 111 -1.13 -0.52 -8.30
C PHE A 111 -0.84 -1.98 -8.72
N LEU A 112 -1.52 -2.49 -9.76
CA LEU A 112 -1.24 -3.81 -10.32
C LEU A 112 0.16 -3.85 -10.92
N HIS A 113 0.46 -2.90 -11.81
CA HIS A 113 1.78 -2.76 -12.42
C HIS A 113 2.87 -2.42 -11.40
N PHE A 114 2.55 -1.61 -10.39
CA PHE A 114 3.50 -1.24 -9.35
C PHE A 114 3.94 -2.46 -8.54
N LYS A 115 2.99 -3.29 -8.11
CA LYS A 115 3.27 -4.53 -7.36
C LYS A 115 4.13 -5.51 -8.16
N ASP A 116 3.85 -5.68 -9.44
CA ASP A 116 4.64 -6.56 -10.31
C ASP A 116 6.11 -6.09 -10.40
N ASN A 117 6.31 -4.77 -10.51
CA ASN A 117 7.64 -4.18 -10.55
C ASN A 117 8.39 -4.27 -9.21
N GLU A 118 7.70 -4.18 -8.07
CA GLU A 118 8.30 -4.44 -6.75
C GLU A 118 8.75 -5.90 -6.59
N ILE A 119 7.93 -6.84 -7.03
CA ILE A 119 8.25 -8.27 -7.02
C ILE A 119 9.49 -8.56 -7.88
N MET A 120 9.59 -7.93 -9.05
CA MET A 120 10.76 -8.09 -9.93
C MET A 120 12.05 -7.48 -9.34
N LYS A 121 11.95 -6.42 -8.53
CA LYS A 121 13.09 -5.81 -7.82
C LYS A 121 13.49 -6.57 -6.55
N SER A 122 12.57 -7.32 -5.96
CA SER A 122 12.88 -8.24 -4.86
C SER A 122 13.76 -9.37 -5.41
N PRO A 123 14.98 -9.58 -4.88
CA PRO A 123 15.83 -10.68 -5.32
C PRO A 123 15.17 -11.99 -4.92
N HIS A 124 14.33 -12.55 -5.79
CA HIS A 124 13.69 -13.82 -5.54
C HIS A 124 14.74 -14.92 -5.49
N LYS A 125 14.84 -15.52 -4.29
CA LYS A 125 15.15 -16.94 -4.07
C LYS A 125 14.80 -17.75 -5.32
N ASN A 126 15.83 -18.29 -5.98
CA ASN A 126 15.69 -19.32 -6.99
C ASN A 126 14.98 -20.53 -6.37
N PHE A 127 13.67 -20.65 -6.56
CA PHE A 127 13.00 -21.94 -6.48
C PHE A 127 13.41 -22.73 -7.72
N ILE A 128 14.48 -23.51 -7.59
CA ILE A 128 14.76 -24.59 -8.53
C ILE A 128 13.64 -25.63 -8.34
N LYS A 129 12.72 -25.71 -9.29
CA LYS A 129 11.91 -26.92 -9.48
C LYS A 129 12.85 -28.01 -9.99
N SER A 130 13.24 -28.96 -9.14
CA SER A 130 13.78 -30.23 -9.59
C SER A 130 12.64 -31.24 -9.67
N ASP A 131 11.90 -31.21 -10.77
CA ASP A 131 11.07 -32.35 -11.14
C ASP A 131 12.02 -33.43 -11.67
N ASN A 132 12.34 -34.40 -10.82
CA ASN A 132 13.05 -35.62 -11.21
C ASN A 132 12.22 -36.40 -12.24
N PRO A 133 12.91 -37.10 -13.15
CA PRO A 133 12.71 -38.55 -13.18
C PRO A 133 14.03 -39.33 -13.22
N LEU A 134 14.18 -40.30 -12.31
CA LEU A 134 14.97 -41.53 -12.52
C LEU A 134 14.23 -42.43 -13.55
N PRO A 135 14.81 -43.50 -14.17
CA PRO A 135 16.16 -44.09 -14.04
C PRO A 135 16.80 -44.52 -15.39
N SER A 136 18.04 -45.06 -15.38
CA SER A 136 18.44 -46.17 -16.26
C SER A 136 19.75 -46.80 -15.79
N ILE A 137 19.65 -48.03 -15.30
CA ILE A 137 20.75 -48.95 -15.01
C ILE A 137 21.56 -49.18 -16.30
N ARG A 138 22.90 -49.08 -16.24
CA ARG A 138 23.78 -49.62 -17.28
C ARG A 138 24.69 -50.68 -16.68
N GLU A 139 24.73 -51.79 -17.40
CA GLU A 139 25.36 -53.06 -17.10
C GLU A 139 26.88 -52.92 -16.93
N THR A 140 27.43 -53.51 -15.86
CA THR A 140 28.85 -53.85 -15.79
C THR A 140 29.07 -55.19 -16.49
N LYS A 141 30.00 -55.19 -17.45
CA LYS A 141 30.66 -56.40 -17.97
C LYS A 141 31.47 -57.10 -16.89
#